data_AF-A0A350G3B8-F1
#
_entry.id   AF-A0A350G3B8-F1
#
_cell.length_a   1.000
_cell.length_b   1.000
_cell.length_c   1.000
_cell.angle_alpha   90.00
_cell.angle_beta   90.00
_cell.angle_gamma   90.00
#
_symmetry.space_group_name_H-M   'P 1'
#
loop_
_entity.id
_entity.type
_entity.pdbx_description
1 polymer ?
#
loop_
_entity_poly.entity_id
_entity_poly.type
_entity_poly.pdbx_seq_one_letter_code
_entity_poly.pdbx_strand_id
1 'polypeptide(L)'
;MTYTLLVDLDDTLLNTNIESFVPAYFQALSDHMAPYVSAEIMLSALLSATRLMMDSDDPSRTLQEVFKDDFYAKIGIPEQDIGELLDDFYDNVFPKLRVTTSQHPEAVPLINWAISQGCRVAIATDPLFPR
;
A
#
# COMPACT_ATOMS: atom_id res chain seq x y z
N MET A 1 -12.16 13.37 30.94
CA MET A 1 -11.96 13.95 29.59
C MET A 1 -11.34 12.84 28.75
N THR A 2 -11.93 12.49 27.61
CA THR A 2 -11.47 11.37 26.77
C THR A 2 -10.60 11.91 25.66
N TYR A 3 -9.31 11.57 25.65
CA TYR A 3 -8.40 11.94 24.56
C TYR A 3 -8.56 10.98 23.39
N THR A 4 -8.36 11.48 22.16
CA THR A 4 -8.23 10.64 20.97
C THR A 4 -6.77 10.67 20.53
N LEU A 5 -6.17 9.48 20.39
CA LEU A 5 -4.83 9.28 19.86
C LEU A 5 -4.95 8.83 18.41
N LEU A 6 -4.45 9.64 17.48
CA LEU A 6 -4.31 9.31 16.06
C LEU A 6 -2.90 8.77 15.86
N VAL A 7 -2.77 7.55 15.34
CA VAL A 7 -1.49 6.87 15.21
C VAL A 7 -1.27 6.47 13.77
N ASP A 8 -0.13 6.84 13.21
CA ASP A 8 0.30 6.36 11.90
C ASP A 8 0.74 4.88 11.98
N LEU A 9 0.93 4.24 10.82
CA LEU A 9 1.30 2.83 10.71
C LEU A 9 2.78 2.65 10.35
N ASP A 10 3.15 3.06 9.15
CA ASP A 10 4.48 2.84 8.58
C ASP A 10 5.54 3.66 9.31
N ASP A 11 6.62 3.00 9.70
CA ASP A 11 7.71 3.53 10.53
C ASP A 11 7.25 4.22 11.85
N THR A 12 6.04 3.88 12.31
CA THR A 12 5.45 4.32 13.60
C THR A 12 5.04 3.12 14.46
N LEU A 13 4.12 2.29 13.97
CA LEU A 13 3.71 1.03 14.63
C LEU A 13 4.39 -0.20 14.02
N LEU A 14 4.73 -0.10 12.74
CA LEU A 14 5.47 -1.09 11.99
C LEU A 14 6.81 -0.53 11.58
N ASN A 15 7.85 -1.35 11.63
CA ASN A 15 9.07 -1.09 10.89
C ASN A 15 8.85 -1.66 9.49
N THR A 16 8.35 -0.81 8.60
CA THR A 16 7.98 -1.21 7.23
C THR A 16 9.22 -1.35 6.36
N ASN A 17 10.30 -0.60 6.66
CA ASN A 17 11.52 -0.59 5.87
C ASN A 17 11.17 -0.39 4.39
N ILE A 18 10.59 0.78 4.07
CA ILE A 18 10.05 1.11 2.75
C ILE A 18 11.08 0.86 1.63
N GLU A 19 12.37 1.13 1.90
CA GLU A 19 13.46 0.88 0.95
C GLU A 19 13.60 -0.60 0.55
N SER A 20 13.26 -1.53 1.45
CA SER A 20 13.28 -2.97 1.17
C SER A 20 11.91 -3.50 0.74
N PHE A 21 10.83 -2.97 1.32
CA PHE A 21 9.46 -3.44 1.04
C PHE A 21 9.01 -3.07 -0.37
N VAL A 22 9.19 -1.81 -0.80
CA VAL A 22 8.69 -1.33 -2.11
C VAL A 22 9.28 -2.12 -3.29
N PRO A 23 10.60 -2.37 -3.37
CA PRO A 23 11.16 -3.17 -4.44
C PRO A 23 10.64 -4.61 -4.45
N ALA A 24 10.51 -5.24 -3.26
CA ALA A 24 9.99 -6.60 -3.14
C ALA A 24 8.52 -6.69 -3.57
N TYR A 25 7.71 -5.71 -3.18
CA TYR A 25 6.31 -5.59 -3.56
C TYR A 25 6.15 -5.43 -5.08
N PHE A 26 6.90 -4.49 -5.68
CA PHE A 26 6.84 -4.25 -7.13
C PHE A 26 7.30 -5.48 -7.94
N GLN A 27 8.35 -6.16 -7.49
CA GLN A 27 8.79 -7.39 -8.13
C GLN A 27 7.73 -8.49 -8.03
N ALA A 28 7.18 -8.73 -6.83
CA ALA A 28 6.17 -9.77 -6.62
C ALA A 28 4.91 -9.51 -7.47
N LEU A 29 4.45 -8.25 -7.54
CA LEU A 29 3.31 -7.88 -8.36
C LEU A 29 3.64 -8.03 -9.85
N SER A 30 4.83 -7.63 -10.29
CA SER A 30 5.28 -7.81 -11.66
C SER A 30 5.34 -9.28 -12.08
N ASP A 31 5.82 -10.16 -11.19
CA ASP A 31 5.88 -11.60 -11.45
C ASP A 31 4.48 -12.21 -11.55
N HIS A 32 3.56 -11.77 -10.68
CA HIS A 32 2.17 -12.23 -10.70
C HIS A 32 1.42 -11.77 -11.96
N MET A 33 1.75 -10.59 -12.47
CA MET A 33 1.21 -9.98 -13.69
C MET A 33 1.86 -10.48 -14.98
N ALA A 34 2.95 -11.26 -14.90
CA ALA A 34 3.75 -11.69 -16.05
C ALA A 34 2.98 -12.39 -17.19
N PRO A 35 1.87 -13.13 -16.94
CA PRO A 35 1.06 -13.68 -18.03
C PRO A 35 0.36 -12.63 -18.91
N TYR A 36 0.24 -11.40 -18.42
CA TYR A 36 -0.57 -10.35 -19.03
C TYR A 36 0.24 -9.17 -19.55
N VAL A 37 1.33 -8.81 -18.86
CA VAL A 37 2.17 -7.66 -19.17
C VAL A 37 3.64 -7.98 -18.90
N SER A 38 4.54 -7.46 -19.74
CA SER A 38 5.98 -7.64 -19.50
C SER A 38 6.41 -6.91 -18.23
N ALA A 39 7.40 -7.47 -17.53
CA ALA A 39 7.92 -6.85 -16.31
C ALA A 39 8.40 -5.41 -16.50
N GLU A 40 8.99 -5.11 -17.67
CA GLU A 40 9.44 -3.76 -18.02
C GLU A 40 8.28 -2.76 -18.10
N ILE A 41 7.20 -3.11 -18.82
CA ILE A 41 6.02 -2.25 -18.96
C ILE A 41 5.32 -2.11 -17.59
N MET A 42 5.19 -3.22 -16.86
CA MET A 42 4.54 -3.26 -15.56
C MET A 42 5.23 -2.35 -14.54
N LEU A 43 6.54 -2.51 -14.36
CA LEU A 43 7.32 -1.70 -13.41
C LEU A 43 7.32 -0.23 -13.82
N SER A 44 7.47 0.07 -15.11
CA SER A 44 7.43 1.45 -15.63
C SER A 44 6.07 2.12 -15.38
N ALA A 45 4.97 1.41 -15.65
CA ALA A 45 3.62 1.89 -15.42
C ALA A 45 3.36 2.12 -13.93
N LEU A 46 3.73 1.17 -13.08
CA LEU A 46 3.54 1.24 -11.64
C LEU A 46 4.28 2.41 -11.00
N LEU A 47 5.55 2.60 -11.34
CA LEU A 47 6.36 3.72 -10.86
C LEU A 47 5.80 5.08 -11.32
N SER A 48 5.40 5.16 -12.58
CA SER A 48 4.81 6.38 -13.14
C SER A 48 3.50 6.74 -12.46
N ALA A 49 2.57 5.79 -12.36
CA ALA A 49 1.26 6.01 -11.76
C ALA A 49 1.38 6.37 -10.28
N THR A 50 2.28 5.71 -9.55
CA THR A 50 2.57 6.05 -8.15
C THR A 50 3.08 7.48 -8.02
N ARG A 51 4.00 7.90 -8.90
CA ARG A 51 4.52 9.28 -8.90
C ARG A 51 3.43 10.30 -9.20
N LEU A 52 2.60 10.07 -10.21
CA LEU A 52 1.49 10.97 -10.56
C LEU A 52 0.49 11.09 -9.41
N MET A 53 0.19 9.99 -8.74
CA MET A 53 -0.63 9.97 -7.55
C MET A 53 -0.02 10.83 -6.43
N MET A 54 1.27 10.64 -6.12
CA MET A 54 1.96 11.40 -5.07
C MET A 54 2.11 12.89 -5.39
N ASP A 55 2.25 13.25 -6.67
CA ASP A 55 2.38 14.63 -7.14
C ASP A 55 1.00 15.32 -7.34
N SER A 56 -0.12 14.63 -7.07
CA SER A 56 -1.47 15.14 -7.31
C SER A 56 -1.94 16.09 -6.21
N ASP A 57 -2.17 17.35 -6.57
CA ASP A 57 -2.80 18.38 -5.73
C ASP A 57 -4.27 18.65 -6.08
N ASP A 58 -4.88 17.84 -6.96
CA ASP A 58 -6.27 18.03 -7.41
C ASP A 58 -7.28 17.47 -6.39
N PRO A 59 -8.02 18.32 -5.65
CA PRO A 59 -8.97 17.85 -4.64
C PRO A 59 -10.27 17.28 -5.24
N SER A 60 -10.48 17.40 -6.55
CA SER A 60 -11.67 16.87 -7.22
C SER A 60 -11.57 15.38 -7.55
N ARG A 61 -10.38 14.81 -7.38
CA ARG A 61 -10.06 13.42 -7.71
C ARG A 61 -9.50 12.70 -6.51
N THR A 62 -9.79 11.41 -6.42
CA THR A 62 -9.10 10.52 -5.49
C THR A 62 -7.72 10.16 -6.03
N LEU A 63 -6.78 9.89 -5.13
CA LEU A 63 -5.46 9.35 -5.47
C LEU A 63 -5.58 8.05 -6.29
N GLN A 64 -6.56 7.21 -5.97
CA GLN A 64 -6.86 5.99 -6.71
C GLN A 64 -7.22 6.28 -8.18
N GLU A 65 -8.09 7.26 -8.45
CA GLU A 65 -8.44 7.63 -9.83
C GLU A 65 -7.23 8.15 -10.61
N VAL A 66 -6.38 8.96 -9.98
CA VAL A 66 -5.14 9.46 -10.61
C VAL A 66 -4.21 8.31 -10.97
N PHE A 67 -4.02 7.36 -10.05
CA PHE A 67 -3.21 6.17 -10.28
C PHE A 67 -3.77 5.31 -11.43
N LYS A 68 -5.06 4.97 -11.35
CA LYS A 68 -5.70 4.02 -12.28
C LYS A 68 -5.66 4.51 -13.73
N ASP A 69 -5.90 5.80 -13.95
CA ASP A 69 -5.91 6.39 -15.29
C ASP A 69 -4.56 6.23 -16.01
N ASP A 70 -3.43 6.46 -15.33
CA ASP A 70 -2.10 6.28 -15.94
C ASP A 70 -1.74 4.79 -16.04
N PHE A 71 -1.98 4.03 -14.96
CA PHE A 71 -1.57 2.64 -14.86
C PHE A 71 -2.22 1.77 -15.94
N TYR A 72 -3.56 1.75 -16.00
CA TYR A 72 -4.29 0.88 -16.92
C TYR A 72 -4.10 1.29 -18.38
N ALA A 73 -3.95 2.59 -18.66
CA ALA A 73 -3.63 3.08 -20.00
C ALA A 73 -2.26 2.58 -20.48
N LYS A 74 -1.26 2.49 -19.59
CA LYS A 74 0.10 2.07 -19.93
C LYS A 74 0.27 0.57 -20.08
N ILE A 75 -0.36 -0.23 -19.21
CA ILE A 75 -0.32 -1.69 -19.35
C ILE A 75 -1.21 -2.14 -20.52
N GLY A 76 -2.17 -1.31 -20.95
CA GLY A 76 -3.04 -1.59 -22.09
C GLY A 76 -4.13 -2.63 -21.77
N ILE A 77 -4.46 -2.80 -20.50
CA ILE A 77 -5.40 -3.80 -20.00
C ILE A 77 -6.48 -3.09 -19.18
N PRO A 78 -7.77 -3.31 -19.47
CA PRO A 78 -8.87 -2.83 -18.63
C PRO A 78 -8.81 -3.40 -17.21
N GLU A 79 -9.12 -2.58 -16.21
CA GLU A 79 -9.18 -3.00 -14.80
C GLU A 79 -10.01 -4.28 -14.58
N GLN A 80 -11.19 -4.30 -15.18
CA GLN A 80 -12.13 -5.42 -15.05
C GLN A 80 -11.58 -6.76 -15.57
N ASP A 81 -10.56 -6.76 -16.42
CA ASP A 81 -9.99 -7.97 -17.01
C ASP A 81 -8.93 -8.61 -16.10
N ILE A 82 -8.43 -7.89 -15.09
CA ILE A 82 -7.40 -8.37 -14.15
C ILE A 82 -7.80 -8.22 -12.67
N GLY A 83 -9.03 -7.80 -12.37
CA GLY A 83 -9.51 -7.63 -10.99
C GLY A 83 -9.32 -8.88 -10.12
N GLU A 84 -9.78 -10.05 -10.60
CA GLU A 84 -9.63 -11.31 -9.85
C GLU A 84 -8.16 -11.73 -9.65
N LEU A 85 -7.28 -11.37 -10.57
CA LEU A 85 -5.84 -11.63 -10.47
C LEU A 85 -5.20 -10.73 -9.41
N LEU A 86 -5.59 -9.45 -9.37
CA LEU A 86 -5.12 -8.53 -8.33
C LEU A 86 -5.65 -8.93 -6.96
N ASP A 87 -6.90 -9.36 -6.86
CA ASP A 87 -7.48 -9.92 -5.63
C ASP A 87 -6.68 -11.14 -5.14
N ASP A 88 -6.35 -12.09 -6.04
CA ASP A 88 -5.49 -13.25 -5.71
C ASP A 88 -4.10 -12.81 -5.23
N PHE A 89 -3.51 -11.80 -5.87
CA PHE A 89 -2.24 -11.25 -5.43
C PHE A 89 -2.33 -10.74 -3.99
N TYR A 90 -3.33 -9.93 -3.65
CA TYR A 90 -3.47 -9.36 -2.30
C TYR A 90 -3.83 -10.41 -1.24
N ASP A 91 -4.61 -11.44 -1.59
CA ASP A 91 -4.98 -12.51 -0.67
C ASP A 91 -3.86 -13.54 -0.45
N ASN A 92 -3.10 -13.89 -1.49
CA ASN A 92 -2.22 -15.07 -1.50
C ASN A 92 -0.74 -14.78 -1.70
N VAL A 93 -0.36 -13.65 -2.31
CA VAL A 93 1.04 -13.30 -2.59
C VAL A 93 1.54 -12.21 -1.65
N PHE A 94 0.80 -11.12 -1.53
CA PHE A 94 1.15 -9.97 -0.69
C PHE A 94 1.47 -10.34 0.76
N PRO A 95 0.73 -11.25 1.45
CA PRO A 95 1.05 -11.61 2.84
C PRO A 95 2.44 -12.25 3.01
N LYS A 96 3.02 -12.82 1.95
CA LYS A 96 4.37 -13.41 1.97
C LYS A 96 5.45 -12.35 2.08
N LEU A 97 5.16 -11.10 1.69
CA LEU A 97 6.07 -9.95 1.83
C LEU A 97 6.26 -9.52 3.28
N ARG A 98 5.48 -10.05 4.23
CA ARG A 98 5.64 -9.78 5.67
C ARG A 98 7.09 -10.02 6.17
N VAL A 99 7.86 -10.88 5.51
CA VAL A 99 9.27 -11.13 5.87
C VAL A 99 10.18 -9.90 5.70
N THR A 100 9.77 -8.92 4.89
CA THR A 100 10.53 -7.67 4.69
C THR A 100 10.11 -6.57 5.65
N THR A 101 9.11 -6.81 6.52
CA THR A 101 8.65 -5.87 7.54
C THR A 101 8.78 -6.49 8.94
N SER A 102 8.73 -5.65 9.96
CA SER A 102 8.72 -6.11 11.36
C SER A 102 7.85 -5.21 12.22
N GLN A 103 7.45 -5.69 13.38
CA GLN A 103 6.68 -4.90 14.34
C GLN A 103 7.64 -4.17 15.29
N HIS A 104 7.33 -2.93 15.65
CA HIS A 104 8.01 -2.30 16.77
C HIS A 104 7.60 -3.00 18.07
N PRO A 105 8.53 -3.53 18.87
CA PRO A 105 8.18 -4.27 20.09
C PRO A 105 7.42 -3.40 21.11
N GLU A 106 7.60 -2.08 21.05
CA GLU A 106 6.93 -1.10 21.91
C GLU A 106 5.53 -0.70 21.42
N ALA A 107 5.19 -0.98 20.15
CA ALA A 107 3.91 -0.56 19.55
C ALA A 107 2.71 -1.15 20.31
N VAL A 108 2.68 -2.47 20.50
CA VAL A 108 1.58 -3.15 21.20
C VAL A 108 1.47 -2.69 22.67
N PRO A 109 2.56 -2.64 23.46
CA PRO A 109 2.54 -2.04 24.80
C PRO A 109 2.00 -0.61 24.84
N LEU A 110 2.42 0.26 23.93
CA LEU A 110 1.98 1.66 23.85
C LEU A 110 0.48 1.77 23.61
N ILE A 111 -0.04 1.03 22.62
CA ILE A 111 -1.47 1.05 22.28
C ILE A 111 -2.30 0.49 23.44
N ASN A 112 -1.87 -0.62 24.04
CA ASN A 112 -2.55 -1.20 25.21
C ASN A 112 -2.58 -0.24 26.39
N TRP A 113 -1.47 0.46 26.67
CA TRP A 113 -1.41 1.48 27.71
C TRP A 113 -2.35 2.65 27.40
N ALA A 114 -2.36 3.17 26.17
CA ALA A 114 -3.24 4.27 25.79
C ALA A 114 -4.73 3.90 25.99
N ILE A 115 -5.11 2.70 25.57
CA ILE A 115 -6.46 2.16 25.80
C ILE A 115 -6.75 2.05 27.31
N SER A 116 -5.79 1.59 28.12
CA SER A 116 -5.95 1.47 29.57
C SER A 116 -6.09 2.83 30.27
N GLN A 117 -5.59 3.92 29.69
CA GLN A 117 -5.79 5.29 30.17
C GLN A 117 -7.14 5.88 29.75
N GLY A 118 -7.98 5.13 29.02
CA GLY A 118 -9.26 5.59 28.51
C GLY A 118 -9.14 6.45 27.25
N CYS A 119 -8.01 6.39 26.53
CA CYS A 119 -7.89 7.03 25.22
C CYS A 119 -8.69 6.25 24.17
N ARG A 120 -9.31 6.98 23.24
CA ARG A 120 -9.79 6.40 21.98
C ARG A 120 -8.62 6.38 21.00
N VAL A 121 -8.29 5.21 20.47
CA VAL A 121 -7.20 5.06 19.49
C VAL A 121 -7.78 4.90 18.10
N ALA A 122 -7.21 5.59 17.12
CA ALA A 122 -7.52 5.40 15.70
C ALA A 122 -6.23 5.35 14.89
N ILE A 123 -6.20 4.49 13.87
CA ILE A 123 -5.14 4.53 12.86
C ILE A 123 -5.43 5.67 11.90
N ALA A 124 -4.44 6.53 11.69
CA ALA A 124 -4.48 7.67 10.79
C ALA A 124 -3.22 7.62 9.91
N THR A 125 -3.29 6.77 8.89
CA THR A 125 -2.21 6.51 7.94
C THR A 125 -2.67 6.80 6.52
N ASP A 126 -1.73 7.05 5.62
CA ASP A 126 -1.97 7.23 4.20
C ASP A 126 -1.48 5.98 3.44
N PRO A 127 -2.39 5.03 3.13
CA PRO A 127 -1.96 3.78 2.52
C PRO A 127 -1.53 4.02 1.08
N LEU A 128 -0.25 3.79 0.81
CA LEU A 128 0.28 3.82 -0.55
C LEU A 128 -0.29 2.70 -1.44
N PHE A 129 -0.76 1.61 -0.82
CA PHE A 129 -1.16 0.38 -1.49
C PHE A 129 -2.67 0.15 -1.36
N PRO A 130 -3.36 -0.24 -2.43
CA PRO A 130 -4.79 -0.54 -2.35
C PRO A 130 -5.02 -1.83 -1.54
N ARG A 131 -6.29 -2.10 -1.24
CA ARG A 131 -6.72 -3.41 -0.75
C ARG A 131 -6.75 -4.42 -1.88
#